data_AF-A0A227ILD2-F1
#
_entry.id   AF-A0A227ILD2-F1
#
_cell.length_a   1.000
_cell.length_b   1.000
_cell.length_c   1.000
_cell.angle_alpha   90.00
_cell.angle_beta   90.00
_cell.angle_gamma   90.00
#
_symmetry.space_group_name_H-M   'P 1'
#
loop_
_entity.id
_entity.type
_entity.pdbx_description
1 polymer ?
#
loop_
_entity_poly.entity_id
_entity_poly.type
_entity_poly.pdbx_seq_one_letter_code
_entity_poly.pdbx_strand_id
1 'polypeptide(L)' 'LKVDSPAIARDGIEIDEAADRVLRLPTVAEKTFLITIGDRSVTGLVARDQMVGPWQVPVANCAVTAASYDTYHGEAMSMG' A
#
# COMPACT_ATOMS: atom_id res chain seq x y z
N LEU A 1 7.78 3.07 -28.91
CA LEU A 1 8.92 2.17 -28.66
C LEU A 1 8.38 0.95 -27.92
N LYS A 2 8.14 -0.17 -28.63
CA LYS A 2 7.71 -1.42 -28.00
C LYS A 2 8.99 -2.17 -27.67
N VAL A 3 9.35 -2.25 -26.40
CA VAL A 3 10.50 -3.03 -25.95
C VAL A 3 10.12 -4.49 -26.06
N ASP A 4 10.84 -5.24 -26.90
CA ASP A 4 10.65 -6.68 -27.06
C ASP A 4 11.51 -7.37 -25.99
N SER A 5 10.94 -7.53 -24.79
CA SER A 5 11.61 -8.21 -23.68
C SER A 5 11.34 -9.71 -23.75
N PRO A 6 12.37 -10.57 -23.63
CA PRO A 6 12.16 -12.02 -23.57
C PRO A 6 11.28 -12.41 -22.39
N ALA A 7 10.50 -13.48 -22.57
CA ALA A 7 9.67 -14.03 -21.50
C ALA A 7 10.55 -14.48 -20.32
N ILE A 8 10.07 -14.27 -19.10
CA ILE A 8 10.75 -14.74 -17.89
C ILE A 8 10.87 -16.27 -17.95
N ALA A 9 12.08 -16.79 -17.76
CA ALA A 9 12.30 -18.23 -17.60
C ALA A 9 11.72 -18.67 -16.25
N ARG A 10 10.91 -19.73 -16.26
CA ARG A 10 10.19 -20.23 -15.07
C ARG A 10 10.78 -21.53 -14.53
N ASP A 11 11.83 -22.03 -15.16
CA ASP A 11 12.45 -23.30 -14.79
C ASP A 11 13.00 -23.23 -13.36
N GLY A 12 12.58 -24.17 -12.52
CA GLY A 12 12.98 -24.25 -11.11
C GLY A 12 12.24 -23.29 -10.16
N ILE A 13 11.16 -22.62 -10.60
CA ILE A 13 10.30 -21.82 -9.70
C ILE A 13 9.12 -22.68 -9.24
N GLU A 14 9.20 -23.19 -8.01
CA GLU A 14 8.06 -23.81 -7.34
C GLU A 14 7.15 -22.73 -6.74
N ILE A 15 5.82 -22.87 -6.89
CA ILE A 15 4.85 -21.83 -6.53
C ILE A 15 4.86 -21.53 -5.03
N ASP A 16 4.92 -22.56 -4.20
CA ASP A 16 4.90 -22.40 -2.74
C ASP A 16 6.16 -21.68 -2.26
N GLU A 17 7.32 -22.04 -2.81
CA GLU A 17 8.58 -21.36 -2.51
C GLU A 17 8.59 -19.92 -3.02
N ALA A 18 8.04 -19.68 -4.21
CA ALA A 18 7.92 -18.35 -4.77
C ALA A 18 7.03 -17.45 -3.91
N ALA A 19 5.89 -17.95 -3.43
CA ALA A 19 4.99 -17.22 -2.55
C ALA A 19 5.69 -16.84 -1.24
N ASP A 20 6.40 -17.78 -0.60
CA ASP A 20 7.17 -17.54 0.62
C ASP A 20 8.26 -16.48 0.41
N ARG A 21 8.98 -16.54 -0.71
CA ARG A 21 10.03 -15.56 -1.05
C ARG A 21 9.44 -14.17 -1.31
N VAL A 22 8.33 -14.10 -2.06
CA VAL A 22 7.67 -12.84 -2.41
C VAL A 22 7.10 -12.16 -1.17
N LEU A 23 6.44 -12.90 -0.27
CA LEU A 23 5.87 -12.32 0.96
C LEU A 23 6.94 -11.84 1.96
N ARG A 24 8.16 -12.40 1.89
CA ARG A 24 9.31 -11.96 2.69
C ARG A 24 10.10 -10.81 2.07
N LEU A 25 9.87 -10.48 0.80
CA LEU A 25 10.55 -9.36 0.14
C LEU A 25 10.11 -8.04 0.80
N PRO A 26 11.02 -7.19 1.30
CA PRO A 26 10.65 -5.97 2.00
C PRO A 26 9.76 -5.03 1.20
N THR A 27 9.85 -5.02 -0.14
CA THR A 27 8.97 -4.23 -1.02
C THR A 27 7.51 -4.69 -0.93
N VAL A 28 7.25 -5.99 -0.72
CA VAL A 28 5.91 -6.59 -0.69
C VAL A 28 5.39 -6.80 0.74
N ALA A 29 6.28 -7.13 1.67
CA ALA A 29 5.95 -7.42 3.07
C ALA A 29 5.15 -6.29 3.77
N GLU A 30 4.54 -6.59 4.90
CA GLU A 30 3.78 -5.63 5.69
C GLU A 30 4.63 -4.39 6.09
N LYS A 31 4.05 -3.19 6.02
CA LYS A 31 4.75 -1.91 6.27
C LYS A 31 4.43 -1.28 7.63
N THR A 32 3.86 -2.02 8.58
CA THR A 32 3.44 -1.48 9.88
C THR A 32 4.54 -0.68 10.59
N PHE A 33 5.80 -1.13 10.52
CA PHE A 33 6.94 -0.43 11.13
C PHE A 33 7.20 0.99 10.56
N LEU A 34 6.79 1.25 9.32
CA LEU A 34 6.87 2.59 8.69
C LEU A 34 5.62 3.42 8.96
N ILE A 35 4.47 2.77 9.11
CA ILE A 35 3.18 3.45 9.21
C ILE A 35 2.92 3.93 10.64
N THR A 36 3.14 3.07 11.64
CA THR A 36 2.71 3.35 13.03
C THR A 36 3.56 4.37 13.77
N ILE A 37 4.79 4.62 13.30
CA ILE A 37 5.72 5.59 13.87
C ILE A 37 5.31 7.04 13.61
N GLY A 38 4.47 7.29 12.60
CA GLY A 38 3.95 8.61 12.26
C GLY A 38 2.52 8.82 12.74
N ASP A 39 2.17 10.05 13.11
CA ASP A 39 0.78 10.44 13.36
C ASP A 39 -0.03 10.39 12.06
N ARG A 40 -1.28 9.92 12.14
CA ARG A 40 -2.21 9.76 11.01
C ARG A 40 -3.62 10.29 11.31
N SER A 41 -3.75 11.14 12.33
CA SER A 41 -5.03 11.63 12.84
C SER A 41 -5.05 13.12 13.14
N VAL A 42 -3.87 13.72 13.37
CA VAL A 42 -3.74 15.16 13.55
C VAL A 42 -4.41 15.90 12.38
N THR A 43 -5.11 16.99 12.69
CA THR A 43 -6.12 17.73 11.88
C THR A 43 -7.56 17.20 11.94
N GLY A 44 -7.80 15.92 12.24
CA GLY A 44 -9.17 15.36 12.21
C GLY A 44 -9.83 15.32 10.83
N LEU A 45 -9.09 15.66 9.77
CA LEU A 45 -9.56 15.66 8.38
C LEU A 45 -9.10 14.41 7.60
N VAL A 46 -8.40 13.47 8.25
CA VAL A 46 -7.95 12.23 7.60
C VAL A 46 -9.15 11.30 7.41
N ALA A 47 -9.63 11.19 6.18
CA ALA A 47 -10.75 10.31 5.82
C ALA A 47 -10.29 8.89 5.50
N ARG A 48 -9.09 8.73 4.93
CA ARG A 48 -8.47 7.43 4.64
C ARG A 48 -6.98 7.45 4.95
N ASP A 49 -6.59 6.69 5.97
CA ASP A 49 -5.19 6.35 6.25
C ASP A 49 -4.82 4.97 5.67
N GLN A 50 -3.56 4.59 5.86
CA GLN A 50 -2.98 3.35 5.36
C GLN A 50 -3.60 2.09 5.99
N MET A 51 -4.08 2.16 7.23
CA MET A 51 -4.66 1.03 7.96
C MET A 51 -6.11 0.78 7.52
N VAL A 52 -6.46 -0.47 7.21
CA VAL A 52 -7.76 -0.83 6.63
C VAL A 52 -8.50 -1.86 7.47
N GLY A 53 -9.80 -1.61 7.65
CA GLY A 53 -10.76 -2.54 8.25
C GLY A 53 -10.57 -2.76 9.76
N PRO A 54 -11.38 -3.64 10.37
CA PRO A 54 -11.33 -3.90 11.81
C PRO A 54 -9.98 -4.41 12.32
N TRP A 55 -9.20 -5.07 11.45
CA TRP A 55 -7.88 -5.60 11.76
C TRP A 55 -6.74 -4.61 11.52
N GLN A 56 -7.05 -3.40 11.02
CA GLN A 56 -6.06 -2.33 10.82
C GLN A 56 -4.84 -2.77 10.01
N VAL A 57 -5.04 -3.47 8.90
CA VAL A 57 -3.94 -3.96 8.05
C VAL A 57 -3.46 -2.84 7.11
N PRO A 58 -2.15 -2.54 6.96
CA PRO A 58 -1.65 -1.41 6.18
C PRO A 58 -1.69 -1.67 4.66
N VAL A 59 -2.87 -1.69 4.06
CA VAL A 59 -3.10 -2.06 2.64
C VAL A 59 -3.93 -1.04 1.85
N ALA A 60 -4.15 0.17 2.38
CA ALA A 60 -4.83 1.21 1.60
C ALA A 60 -3.97 1.64 0.40
N ASN A 61 -4.61 1.82 -0.76
CA ASN A 61 -3.93 2.11 -2.02
C ASN A 61 -3.64 3.62 -2.22
N CYS A 62 -4.39 4.48 -1.55
CA CYS A 62 -4.25 5.93 -1.59
C CYS A 62 -4.64 6.54 -0.23
N ALA A 63 -4.16 7.76 0.03
CA ALA A 63 -4.59 8.56 1.16
C ALA A 63 -5.66 9.55 0.71
N VAL A 64 -6.63 9.84 1.59
CA VAL A 64 -7.71 10.80 1.33
C VAL A 64 -7.91 11.70 2.55
N THR A 65 -7.96 13.00 2.33
CA THR A 65 -8.23 14.03 3.35
C THR A 65 -9.45 14.86 2.96
N ALA A 66 -10.28 15.23 3.93
CA ALA A 66 -11.37 16.18 3.73
C ALA A 66 -10.81 17.62 3.58
N ALA A 67 -11.44 18.43 2.73
CA ALA A 67 -11.02 19.81 2.49
C ALA A 67 -11.35 20.76 3.67
N SER A 68 -12.38 20.43 4.44
CA SER A 68 -12.86 21.18 5.61
C SER A 68 -13.71 20.27 6.52
N TYR A 69 -14.05 20.72 7.73
CA TYR A 69 -14.84 19.96 8.71
C TYR A 69 -16.33 19.85 8.36
N ASP A 70 -16.81 20.63 7.39
CA ASP A 70 -18.22 20.76 7.00
C ASP A 70 -18.51 20.19 5.60
N THR A 71 -17.56 19.48 4.99
CA THR A 71 -17.68 18.96 3.63
C THR A 71 -17.20 17.53 3.49
N TYR A 72 -17.74 16.83 2.50
CA TYR A 72 -17.27 15.52 2.06
C TYR A 72 -16.31 15.60 0.85
N HIS A 73 -16.04 16.79 0.34
CA HIS A 73 -15.02 17.01 -0.68
C HIS A 73 -13.61 16.97 -0.07
N GLY A 74 -12.61 16.65 -0.88
CA GLY A 74 -11.27 16.39 -0.36
C GLY A 74 -10.20 16.21 -1.41
N GLU A 75 -9.00 15.87 -0.93
CA GLU A 75 -7.80 15.65 -1.72
C GLU A 75 -7.39 14.18 -1.64
N ALA A 76 -6.75 13.68 -2.70
CA ALA A 76 -6.27 12.30 -2.80
C ALA A 76 -4.80 12.26 -3.22
N MET A 77 -4.04 11.33 -2.62
CA MET A 77 -2.62 11.12 -2.91
C MET A 77 -2.35 9.64 -3.21
N SER A 78 -1.60 9.37 -4.28
CA SER A 78 -1.16 8.03 -4.69
C SER A 78 0.28 8.06 -5.20
N MET A 79 0.98 6.93 -5.15
CA MET A 79 2.33 6.74 -5.70
C MET A 79 2.34 5.46 -6.54
N GLY A 80 3.10 5.46 -7.63
CA GLY A 80 3.23 4.33 -8.56
C GLY A 80 4.61 4.26 -9.20
#